data_AF-A0A937CDJ0-F1
#
_entry.id   AF-A0A937CDJ0-F1
#
_cell.length_a   1.000
_cell.length_b   1.000
_cell.length_c   1.000
_cell.angle_alpha   90.00
_cell.angle_beta   90.00
_cell.angle_gamma   90.00
#
_symmetry.space_group_name_H-M   'P 1'
#
loop_
_entity.id
_entity.type
_entity.pdbx_description
1 polymer ?
#
loop_
_entity_poly.entity_id
_entity_poly.type
_entity_poly.pdbx_seq_one_letter_code
_entity_poly.pdbx_strand_id
1 'polypeptide(L)'
;MPTPSLVETKQDWFFCGVKNNFYNASGDYLKLELLLLKFKELFDGNNSDKKIEHMESNKTLNWLMSWYASHCNGDWEHENQIKISTIDNPGWRVKIDLVGTNLENLTLDRQTYETSETDWYTFIIKDQVVDATGDPTKLEILIESFRGIVDQQD
;
A
#
# COMPACT_ATOMS: atom_id res chain seq x y z
N MET A 1 39.61 7.09 18.47
CA MET A 1 38.58 6.39 17.68
C MET A 1 37.58 7.44 17.22
N PRO A 2 37.18 7.50 15.94
CA PRO A 2 36.12 8.41 15.55
C PRO A 2 34.81 7.92 16.16
N THR A 3 34.11 8.84 16.82
CA THR A 3 32.75 8.67 17.34
C THR A 3 31.83 8.28 16.17
N PRO A 4 30.95 7.28 16.29
CA PRO A 4 29.92 7.07 15.29
C PRO A 4 29.03 8.32 15.27
N SER A 5 29.09 9.09 14.18
CA SER A 5 28.11 10.12 13.91
C SER A 5 26.78 9.41 13.72
N LEU A 6 25.80 9.72 14.58
CA LEU A 6 24.40 9.37 14.34
C LEU A 6 24.04 9.93 12.96
N VAL A 7 23.85 9.05 11.99
CA VAL A 7 23.24 9.44 10.72
C VAL A 7 21.78 9.69 11.06
N GLU A 8 21.41 10.96 11.26
CA GLU A 8 20.00 11.36 11.19
C GLU A 8 19.50 10.97 9.80
N THR A 9 18.72 9.89 9.73
CA THR A 9 18.01 9.51 8.52
C THR A 9 17.02 10.64 8.21
N LYS A 10 17.33 11.40 7.18
CA LYS A 10 16.75 12.69 6.78
C LYS A 10 15.28 12.65 6.34
N GLN A 11 14.56 11.56 6.57
CA GLN A 11 13.25 11.29 5.98
C GLN A 11 12.21 11.03 7.08
N ASP A 12 11.82 12.09 7.79
CA ASP A 12 10.60 12.10 8.61
C ASP A 12 9.78 13.32 8.18
N TRP A 13 8.88 13.12 7.21
CA TRP A 13 8.05 14.19 6.69
C TRP A 13 6.68 13.69 6.26
N PHE A 14 5.66 14.52 6.46
CA PHE A 14 4.36 14.33 5.86
C PHE A 14 3.64 15.66 5.66
N PHE A 15 2.69 15.68 4.74
CA PHE A 15 1.72 16.74 4.55
C PHE A 15 0.35 16.12 4.31
N CYS A 16 -0.71 16.74 4.84
CA CYS A 16 -2.08 16.33 4.56
C CYS A 16 -3.03 17.53 4.58
N GLY A 17 -4.08 17.49 3.77
CA GLY A 17 -5.12 18.53 3.75
C GLY A 17 -6.20 18.29 2.71
N VAL A 18 -7.36 18.92 2.91
CA VAL A 18 -8.47 18.86 1.96
C VAL A 18 -8.40 20.04 0.99
N LYS A 19 -8.34 19.77 -0.31
CA LYS A 19 -8.33 20.78 -1.37
C LYS A 19 -9.06 20.25 -2.60
N ASN A 20 -9.90 21.08 -3.23
CA ASN A 20 -10.66 20.73 -4.44
C ASN A 20 -11.48 19.43 -4.28
N ASN A 21 -12.07 19.20 -3.10
CA ASN A 21 -12.81 17.98 -2.74
C ASN A 21 -11.94 16.70 -2.63
N PHE A 22 -10.62 16.82 -2.61
CA PHE A 22 -9.71 15.72 -2.37
C PHE A 22 -9.02 15.87 -1.02
N TYR A 23 -8.95 14.78 -0.26
CA TYR A 23 -7.94 14.63 0.78
C TYR A 23 -6.62 14.31 0.10
N ASN A 24 -5.69 15.26 0.14
CA ASN A 24 -4.34 15.10 -0.38
C ASN A 24 -3.43 14.82 0.80
N ALA A 25 -2.68 13.73 0.73
CA ALA A 25 -1.73 13.36 1.75
C ALA A 25 -0.50 12.71 1.13
N SER A 26 0.68 13.04 1.63
CA SER A 26 1.91 12.33 1.28
C SER A 26 2.89 12.43 2.43
N GLY A 27 3.81 11.49 2.48
CA GLY A 27 4.85 11.41 3.48
C GLY A 27 5.91 10.42 3.06
N ASP A 28 6.92 10.26 3.89
CA ASP A 28 7.83 9.11 3.76
C ASP A 28 7.06 7.78 3.92
N TYR A 29 7.74 6.68 3.58
CA TYR A 29 7.13 5.35 3.50
C TYR A 29 6.59 4.82 4.83
N LEU A 30 6.98 5.41 5.98
CA LEU A 30 6.49 5.05 7.30
C LEU A 30 5.23 5.84 7.70
N LYS A 31 4.78 6.81 6.89
CA LYS A 31 3.66 7.71 7.26
C LYS A 31 2.30 7.26 6.76
N LEU A 32 2.18 6.23 5.92
CA LEU A 32 0.88 5.83 5.37
C LEU A 32 -0.19 5.62 6.46
N GLU A 33 0.15 4.92 7.54
CA GLU A 33 -0.77 4.72 8.68
C GLU A 33 -1.20 6.06 9.31
N LEU A 34 -0.25 6.98 9.52
CA LEU A 34 -0.52 8.33 10.02
C LEU A 34 -1.40 9.14 9.05
N LEU A 35 -1.16 9.04 7.74
CA LEU A 35 -1.94 9.73 6.72
C LEU A 35 -3.39 9.22 6.65
N LEU A 36 -3.61 7.91 6.84
CA LEU A 36 -4.96 7.34 6.92
C LEU A 36 -5.65 7.73 8.23
N LEU A 37 -4.91 7.80 9.34
CA LEU A 37 -5.44 8.30 10.60
C LEU A 37 -5.90 9.77 10.47
N LYS A 38 -5.09 10.62 9.83
CA LYS A 38 -5.43 12.02 9.57
C LYS A 38 -6.66 12.18 8.67
N PHE A 39 -6.89 11.25 7.74
CA PHE A 39 -8.13 11.20 6.98
C PHE A 39 -9.33 10.88 7.89
N LYS A 40 -9.19 9.88 8.77
CA LYS A 40 -10.25 9.49 9.72
C LYS A 40 -10.64 10.63 10.66
N GLU A 41 -9.66 11.39 11.15
CA GLU A 41 -9.89 12.57 12.01
C GLU A 41 -10.83 13.61 11.36
N LEU A 42 -10.90 13.68 10.02
CA LEU A 42 -11.82 14.58 9.32
C LEU A 42 -13.31 14.25 9.57
N PHE A 43 -13.62 13.01 9.94
CA PHE A 43 -14.99 12.51 10.12
C PHE A 43 -15.40 12.36 11.59
N ASP A 44 -14.44 12.14 12.49
CA ASP A 44 -14.71 11.85 13.90
C ASP A 44 -15.09 13.10 14.73
N GLY A 45 -15.10 14.29 14.13
CA GLY A 45 -15.32 15.57 14.81
C GLY A 45 -14.14 15.93 15.72
N ASN A 46 -13.99 17.21 16.08
CA ASN A 46 -12.92 17.74 16.94
C ASN A 46 -12.99 17.22 18.39
N ASN A 47 -12.92 15.91 18.61
CA ASN A 47 -12.77 15.33 19.94
C ASN A 47 -11.28 15.04 20.16
N SER A 48 -10.53 16.10 20.42
CA SER A 48 -9.09 16.10 20.74
C SER A 48 -8.72 15.26 21.98
N ASP A 49 -9.71 14.75 22.70
CA ASP A 49 -9.55 14.01 23.96
C ASP A 49 -9.56 12.48 23.78
N LYS A 50 -9.85 11.97 22.58
CA LYS A 50 -9.46 10.59 22.27
C LYS A 50 -7.95 10.57 22.03
N LYS A 51 -7.19 10.40 23.12
CA LYS A 51 -5.83 9.85 23.04
C LYS A 51 -5.87 8.70 22.05
N ILE A 52 -4.89 8.70 21.14
CA ILE A 52 -4.61 7.64 20.19
C ILE A 52 -4.26 6.38 21.00
N GLU A 53 -5.26 5.72 21.57
CA GLU A 53 -5.11 4.44 22.25
C GLU A 53 -5.47 3.37 21.23
N HIS A 54 -4.41 2.72 20.74
CA HIS A 54 -4.43 1.54 19.88
C HIS A 54 -5.32 1.69 18.64
N MET A 55 -4.79 2.33 17.60
CA MET A 55 -5.16 1.88 16.26
C MET A 55 -4.59 0.46 16.14
N GLU A 56 -5.46 -0.55 16.05
CA GLU A 56 -5.03 -1.90 15.72
C GLU A 56 -4.30 -1.83 14.38
N SER A 57 -3.00 -2.10 14.44
CA SER A 57 -2.11 -1.95 13.30
C SER A 57 -2.51 -2.99 12.25
N ASN A 58 -2.92 -2.53 11.07
CA ASN A 58 -3.36 -3.42 10.01
C ASN A 58 -2.16 -4.21 9.47
N LYS A 59 -2.09 -5.50 9.80
CA LYS A 59 -0.96 -6.38 9.46
C LYS A 59 -0.70 -6.43 7.96
N THR A 60 -1.74 -6.42 7.13
CA THR A 60 -1.65 -6.46 5.67
C THR A 60 -1.01 -5.18 5.12
N LEU A 61 -1.46 -4.00 5.59
CA LEU A 61 -0.84 -2.73 5.19
C LEU A 61 0.59 -2.60 5.72
N ASN A 62 0.87 -3.06 6.94
CA ASN A 62 2.23 -3.06 7.48
C ASN A 62 3.19 -3.92 6.68
N TRP A 63 2.73 -5.10 6.27
CA TRP A 63 3.51 -5.97 5.40
C TRP A 63 3.80 -5.27 4.07
N LEU A 64 2.80 -4.65 3.44
CA LEU A 64 2.98 -3.93 2.17
C LEU A 64 3.95 -2.75 2.31
N MET A 65 3.85 -1.97 3.40
CA MET A 65 4.78 -0.88 3.71
C MET A 65 6.20 -1.40 3.91
N SER A 66 6.36 -2.54 4.61
CA SER A 66 7.66 -3.16 4.85
C SER A 66 8.28 -3.69 3.55
N TRP A 67 7.48 -4.31 2.69
CA TRP A 67 7.89 -4.77 1.38
C TRP A 67 8.29 -3.59 0.48
N TYR A 68 7.52 -2.51 0.46
CA TYR A 68 7.89 -1.29 -0.28
C TYR A 68 9.22 -0.72 0.24
N ALA A 69 9.38 -0.61 1.56
CA ALA A 69 10.58 -0.08 2.19
C ALA A 69 11.83 -0.91 1.87
N SER A 70 11.72 -2.24 1.78
CA SER A 70 12.85 -3.10 1.46
C SER A 70 13.35 -2.96 0.02
N HIS A 71 12.53 -2.40 -0.87
CA HIS A 71 12.89 -2.15 -2.27
C HIS A 71 13.36 -0.71 -2.52
N CYS A 72 13.11 0.21 -1.59
CA CYS A 72 13.63 1.58 -1.66
C CYS A 72 15.16 1.57 -1.57
N ASN A 73 15.83 1.93 -2.66
CA ASN A 73 17.28 1.84 -2.79
C ASN A 73 17.92 3.10 -3.40
N GLY A 74 17.14 4.16 -3.63
CA GLY A 74 17.59 5.40 -4.27
C GLY A 74 17.15 5.54 -5.72
N ASP A 75 16.81 4.44 -6.39
CA ASP A 75 16.37 4.41 -7.79
C ASP A 75 14.96 3.83 -7.91
N TRP A 76 14.69 2.72 -7.23
CA TRP A 76 13.45 1.96 -7.39
C TRP A 76 12.21 2.79 -7.08
N GLU A 77 12.24 3.59 -6.01
CA GLU A 77 11.13 4.45 -5.60
C GLU A 77 10.81 5.60 -6.58
N HIS A 78 11.72 5.91 -7.50
CA HIS A 78 11.55 6.95 -8.51
C HIS A 78 10.92 6.41 -9.80
N GLU A 79 11.15 5.13 -10.10
CA GLU A 79 10.73 4.48 -11.35
C GLU A 79 9.54 3.53 -11.17
N ASN A 80 9.32 3.03 -9.96
CA ASN A 80 8.31 2.01 -9.64
C ASN A 80 7.30 2.53 -8.63
N GLN A 81 6.06 2.06 -8.74
CA GLN A 81 4.95 2.53 -7.91
C GLN A 81 4.06 1.39 -7.42
N ILE A 82 3.51 1.60 -6.22
CA ILE A 82 2.33 0.88 -5.73
C ILE A 82 1.14 1.82 -5.89
N LYS A 83 0.09 1.36 -6.59
CA LYS A 83 -1.15 2.13 -6.82
C LYS A 83 -2.33 1.37 -6.29
N ILE A 84 -3.07 1.99 -5.38
CA ILE A 84 -4.39 1.55 -4.93
C ILE A 84 -5.40 2.57 -5.44
N SER A 85 -6.38 2.11 -6.22
CA SER A 85 -7.36 2.97 -6.89
C SER A 85 -8.73 2.31 -6.92
N THR A 86 -9.77 3.08 -7.17
CA THR A 86 -11.10 2.54 -7.47
C THR A 86 -11.29 2.31 -8.97
N ILE A 87 -12.25 1.47 -9.32
CA ILE A 87 -12.64 1.14 -10.70
C ILE A 87 -14.14 1.38 -10.93
N ASP A 88 -14.57 1.41 -12.20
CA ASP A 88 -15.93 1.79 -12.61
C ASP A 88 -17.02 0.81 -12.12
N ASN A 89 -16.70 -0.50 -12.08
CA ASN A 89 -17.51 -1.47 -11.35
C ASN A 89 -17.08 -1.39 -9.87
N PRO A 90 -17.94 -0.94 -8.93
CA PRO A 90 -17.50 -0.55 -7.59
C PRO A 90 -16.53 -1.56 -7.00
N GLY A 91 -15.33 -1.10 -6.68
CA GLY A 91 -14.25 -2.00 -6.35
C GLY A 91 -12.90 -1.32 -6.28
N TRP A 92 -11.91 -2.11 -5.94
CA TRP A 92 -10.51 -1.72 -5.80
C TRP A 92 -9.68 -2.31 -6.93
N ARG A 93 -8.62 -1.59 -7.27
CA ARG A 93 -7.50 -2.08 -8.07
C ARG A 93 -6.19 -1.79 -7.36
N VAL A 94 -5.37 -2.82 -7.23
CA VAL A 94 -4.01 -2.76 -6.71
C VAL A 94 -3.07 -3.07 -7.87
N LYS A 95 -2.15 -2.14 -8.16
CA LYS A 95 -1.04 -2.36 -9.09
C LYS A 95 0.29 -2.20 -8.36
N ILE A 96 1.21 -3.13 -8.58
CA ILE A 96 2.56 -3.13 -7.99
C ILE A 96 3.55 -3.42 -9.09
N ASP A 97 4.44 -2.48 -9.36
CA ASP A 97 5.55 -2.68 -10.31
C ASP A 97 6.59 -3.62 -9.68
N LEU A 98 7.04 -4.62 -10.44
CA LEU A 98 7.99 -5.65 -10.00
C LEU A 98 9.38 -5.49 -10.65
N VAL A 99 9.56 -4.48 -11.50
CA VAL A 99 10.84 -4.24 -12.19
C VAL A 99 11.95 -4.06 -11.15
N GLY A 100 13.09 -4.74 -11.33
CA GLY A 100 14.22 -4.66 -10.41
C GLY A 100 14.00 -5.36 -9.07
N THR A 101 12.90 -6.12 -8.92
CA THR A 101 12.68 -7.01 -7.77
C THR A 101 13.02 -8.46 -8.15
N ASN A 102 13.16 -9.34 -7.16
CA ASN A 102 13.32 -10.79 -7.41
C ASN A 102 12.11 -11.42 -8.14
N LEU A 103 10.98 -10.72 -8.21
CA LEU A 103 9.76 -11.15 -8.88
C LEU A 103 9.61 -10.62 -10.31
N GLU A 104 10.57 -9.86 -10.84
CA GLU A 104 10.43 -9.19 -12.16
C GLU A 104 10.09 -10.18 -13.29
N ASN A 105 10.64 -11.39 -13.25
CA ASN A 105 10.44 -12.41 -14.28
C ASN A 105 9.26 -13.35 -13.98
N LEU A 106 8.56 -13.14 -12.86
CA LEU A 106 7.40 -13.94 -12.50
C LEU A 106 6.22 -13.57 -13.40
N THR A 107 5.56 -14.57 -13.94
CA THR A 107 4.29 -14.43 -14.65
C THR A 107 3.27 -15.35 -14.02
N LEU A 108 2.06 -14.85 -13.86
CA LEU A 108 0.93 -15.61 -13.36
C LEU A 108 -0.26 -15.33 -14.27
N ASP A 109 -0.79 -16.39 -14.88
CA ASP A 109 -2.02 -16.31 -15.67
C ASP A 109 -3.18 -15.79 -14.81
N ARG A 110 -4.14 -15.13 -15.46
CA ARG A 110 -5.28 -14.54 -14.78
C ARG A 110 -6.02 -15.58 -13.94
N GLN A 111 -6.10 -15.32 -12.64
CA GLN A 111 -6.94 -16.06 -11.70
C GLN A 111 -8.15 -15.21 -11.36
N THR A 112 -9.35 -15.75 -11.56
CA THR A 112 -10.61 -15.07 -11.25
C THR A 112 -11.41 -15.93 -10.28
N TYR A 113 -11.89 -15.28 -9.21
CA TYR A 113 -12.75 -15.87 -8.20
C TYR A 113 -14.00 -15.02 -8.13
N GLU A 114 -15.15 -15.61 -8.43
CA GLU A 114 -16.42 -14.90 -8.49
C GLU A 114 -17.52 -15.83 -7.99
N THR A 115 -18.17 -15.45 -6.89
CA THR A 115 -19.35 -16.16 -6.37
C THR A 115 -20.63 -15.41 -6.71
N SER A 116 -20.53 -14.09 -6.94
CA SER A 116 -21.62 -13.20 -7.37
C SER A 116 -21.06 -11.87 -7.89
N GLU A 117 -21.93 -11.02 -8.45
CA GLU A 117 -21.58 -9.67 -8.91
C GLU A 117 -21.01 -8.74 -7.82
N THR A 118 -21.21 -9.09 -6.54
CA THR A 118 -20.74 -8.33 -5.37
C THR A 118 -19.72 -9.08 -4.52
N ASP A 119 -19.27 -10.25 -4.98
CA ASP A 119 -18.23 -11.04 -4.30
C ASP A 119 -17.32 -11.65 -5.36
N TRP A 120 -16.30 -10.88 -5.72
CA TRP A 120 -15.38 -11.22 -6.78
C TRP A 120 -14.02 -10.55 -6.63
N TYR A 121 -12.99 -11.25 -7.09
CA TYR A 121 -11.68 -10.67 -7.31
C TYR A 121 -10.95 -11.39 -8.45
N THR A 122 -10.00 -10.69 -9.05
CA THR A 122 -9.13 -11.18 -10.11
C THR A 122 -7.69 -10.76 -9.78
N PHE A 123 -6.75 -11.64 -10.09
CA PHE A 123 -5.32 -11.41 -9.88
C PHE A 123 -4.55 -11.90 -11.10
N ILE A 124 -3.60 -11.10 -11.59
CA ILE A 124 -2.70 -11.46 -12.69
C ILE A 124 -1.32 -10.85 -12.44
N ILE A 125 -0.27 -11.56 -12.83
CA ILE A 125 1.08 -10.98 -12.94
C ILE A 125 1.50 -11.05 -14.40
N LYS A 126 1.64 -9.88 -15.01
CA LYS A 126 2.01 -9.76 -16.42
C LYS A 126 2.81 -8.48 -16.62
N ASP A 127 3.75 -8.51 -17.56
CA ASP A 127 4.52 -7.34 -17.98
C ASP A 127 5.25 -6.69 -16.78
N GLN A 128 5.78 -7.51 -15.86
CA GLN A 128 6.45 -7.10 -14.62
C GLN A 128 5.55 -6.32 -13.64
N VAL A 129 4.24 -6.54 -13.69
CA VAL A 129 3.27 -5.84 -12.84
C VAL A 129 2.29 -6.82 -12.24
N VAL A 130 2.09 -6.72 -10.93
CA VAL A 130 0.90 -7.27 -10.27
C VAL A 130 -0.28 -6.39 -10.61
N ASP A 131 -1.36 -6.98 -11.12
CA ASP A 131 -2.61 -6.28 -11.39
C ASP A 131 -3.76 -7.07 -10.76
N ALA A 132 -4.31 -6.53 -9.67
CA ALA A 132 -5.33 -7.18 -8.88
C ALA A 132 -6.55 -6.27 -8.79
N THR A 133 -7.74 -6.82 -9.03
CA THR A 133 -9.01 -6.07 -8.96
C THR A 133 -10.03 -6.86 -8.17
N GLY A 134 -10.89 -6.21 -7.39
CA GLY A 134 -11.97 -6.89 -6.68
C GLY A 134 -13.05 -5.94 -6.23
N ASP A 135 -14.15 -6.50 -5.74
CA ASP A 135 -15.28 -5.74 -5.19
C ASP A 135 -14.87 -4.85 -3.98
N PRO A 136 -15.76 -3.97 -3.48
CA PRO A 136 -15.41 -2.98 -2.45
C PRO A 136 -14.86 -3.56 -1.15
N THR A 137 -15.07 -4.86 -0.89
CA THR A 137 -14.61 -5.56 0.31
C THR A 137 -13.25 -6.24 0.15
N LYS A 138 -12.69 -6.28 -1.07
CA LYS A 138 -11.54 -7.14 -1.40
C LYS A 138 -10.17 -6.50 -1.26
N LEU A 139 -10.05 -5.22 -0.89
CA LEU A 139 -8.72 -4.57 -0.83
C LEU A 139 -7.69 -5.39 -0.03
N GLU A 140 -8.07 -5.94 1.12
CA GLU A 140 -7.21 -6.80 1.94
C GLU A 140 -6.80 -8.08 1.19
N ILE A 141 -7.74 -8.77 0.53
CA ILE A 141 -7.44 -10.01 -0.21
C ILE A 141 -6.50 -9.77 -1.39
N LEU A 142 -6.61 -8.61 -2.05
CA LEU A 142 -5.76 -8.27 -3.19
C LEU A 142 -4.30 -8.12 -2.73
N ILE A 143 -4.08 -7.50 -1.57
CA ILE A 143 -2.74 -7.32 -0.98
C ILE A 143 -2.22 -8.66 -0.42
N GLU A 144 -3.04 -9.44 0.28
CA GLU A 144 -2.65 -10.74 0.82
C GLU A 144 -2.35 -11.77 -0.28
N SER A 145 -3.01 -11.68 -1.45
CA SER A 145 -2.68 -12.52 -2.62
C SER A 145 -1.25 -12.25 -3.12
N PHE A 146 -0.85 -10.97 -3.15
CA PHE A 146 0.52 -10.61 -3.49
C PHE A 146 1.51 -11.10 -2.43
N ARG A 147 1.20 -10.92 -1.14
CA ARG A 147 2.01 -11.45 -0.05
C ARG A 147 2.24 -12.95 -0.15
N GLY A 148 1.18 -13.73 -0.39
CA GLY A 148 1.28 -15.17 -0.51
C GLY A 148 2.21 -15.62 -1.66
N ILE A 149 2.41 -14.78 -2.68
CA ILE A 149 3.37 -15.03 -3.77
C ILE A 149 4.79 -14.72 -3.32
N VAL A 150 5.02 -13.59 -2.66
CA VAL A 150 6.34 -13.21 -2.10
C VAL A 150 6.83 -14.30 -1.14
N ASP A 151 5.98 -14.70 -0.20
CA ASP A 151 6.29 -15.69 0.84
C ASP A 151 6.60 -17.10 0.27
N GLN A 152 6.28 -17.38 -1.00
CA GLN A 152 6.62 -18.64 -1.69
C GLN A 152 7.98 -18.61 -2.40
N GLN A 153 8.59 -17.44 -2.53
CA GLN A 153 9.88 -17.24 -3.22
C GLN A 153 11.06 -17.07 -2.24
N ASP A 154 10.78 -16.93 -0.95
CA ASP A 154 11.75 -16.87 0.17
C ASP A 154 12.02 -18.26 0.78
#